data_AF-A0A9P3ET67-F1
#
_entry.id   AF-A0A9P3ET67-F1
#
_cell.length_a   1.000
_cell.length_b   1.000
_cell.length_c   1.000
_cell.angle_alpha   90.00
_cell.angle_beta   90.00
_cell.angle_gamma   90.00
#
_symmetry.space_group_name_H-M   'P 1'
#
loop_
_entity.id
_entity.type
_entity.pdbx_description
1 polymer ?
#
loop_
_entity_poly.entity_id
_entity_poly.type
_entity_poly.pdbx_seq_one_letter_code
_entity_poly.pdbx_strand_id
1 'polypeptide(L)'
;MTDPLKTLDTASPSKSSNPPSVSQKKYPIAGILTTVFGLDEIPSQASEIACLWLLHPRLANQERMTGLATSVIADWNHRIKDGRAGPIKGLIAVSFDQRNHGTRLVDPLANEAWREGNPRHAQDMFSIFQGTALDVSLLMDYLPAYVFPQGERKIFKHMVLGVSLGGHAAWSCLLHEPRVSAGVVIIGCPDYVNLMADRARLSKLPSWTNSEPPGSRILGSEAFPSSLLETISKLDPASIFLSYVKPNSDAGPLRNNPLPEPTENEKQALRPVLTRCLAGKKILNLSGGVDKLVPYHRGEVFLTWLKKAIAPDGWFADGAVVFEDIIDEKAGHEVTPKMMDEAIRFISETLASSDDAKRSCGYVRESKI
;
A
#
# COMPACT_ATOMS: atom_id res chain seq x y z
N MET A 1 10.31 -6.27 16.60
CA MET A 1 8.89 -5.94 16.28
C MET A 1 8.05 -7.20 16.27
N THR A 2 6.77 -7.11 16.63
CA THR A 2 5.83 -8.23 16.49
C THR A 2 5.44 -8.38 15.03
N ASP A 3 5.37 -9.62 14.56
CA ASP A 3 4.90 -9.97 13.22
C ASP A 3 3.42 -9.60 13.03
N PRO A 4 3.08 -8.70 12.09
CA PRO A 4 1.71 -8.22 11.91
C PRO A 4 0.72 -9.29 11.47
N LEU A 5 1.17 -10.39 10.86
CA LEU A 5 0.29 -11.43 10.33
C LEU A 5 -0.06 -12.52 11.36
N LYS A 6 0.61 -12.52 12.52
CA LYS A 6 0.44 -13.55 13.56
C LYS A 6 -1.01 -13.69 14.03
N THR A 7 -1.73 -12.59 14.20
CA THR A 7 -3.13 -12.60 14.66
C THR A 7 -4.04 -13.25 13.62
N LEU A 8 -3.82 -12.96 12.34
CA LEU A 8 -4.56 -13.61 11.25
C LEU A 8 -4.24 -15.12 11.19
N ASP A 9 -2.97 -15.50 11.29
CA ASP A 9 -2.52 -16.88 11.20
C ASP A 9 -3.01 -17.77 12.35
N THR A 10 -3.25 -17.18 13.53
CA THR A 10 -3.72 -17.88 14.73
C THR A 10 -5.21 -17.78 14.98
N ALA A 11 -5.92 -16.96 14.21
CA ALA A 11 -7.38 -16.91 14.28
C ALA A 11 -7.94 -18.28 13.90
N SER A 12 -8.82 -18.83 14.74
CA SER A 12 -9.54 -20.07 14.41
C SER A 12 -10.17 -19.92 13.02
N PRO A 13 -9.97 -20.88 12.10
CA PRO A 13 -10.65 -20.85 10.82
C PRO A 13 -12.14 -20.67 11.10
N SER A 14 -12.79 -19.72 10.41
CA SER A 14 -14.25 -19.71 10.41
C SER A 14 -14.72 -21.12 10.01
N LYS A 15 -15.87 -21.57 10.54
CA LYS A 15 -16.36 -22.97 10.47
C LYS A 15 -16.51 -23.57 9.05
N SER A 16 -16.10 -22.87 8.00
CA SER A 16 -15.95 -23.38 6.64
C SER A 16 -14.48 -23.33 6.18
N SER A 17 -13.88 -24.53 6.11
CA SER A 17 -12.71 -24.92 5.29
C SER A 17 -11.37 -24.21 5.52
N ASN A 18 -10.33 -24.98 5.85
CA ASN A 18 -8.98 -24.64 5.41
C ASN A 18 -9.05 -24.34 3.91
N PRO A 19 -8.65 -23.15 3.44
CA PRO A 19 -8.69 -22.87 2.02
C PRO A 19 -7.79 -23.89 1.30
N PRO A 20 -8.23 -24.45 0.17
CA PRO A 20 -7.42 -25.42 -0.57
C PRO A 20 -6.08 -24.79 -0.92
N SER A 21 -4.99 -25.55 -0.79
CA SER A 21 -3.67 -25.09 -1.22
C SER A 21 -3.73 -24.68 -2.69
N VAL A 22 -3.27 -23.47 -3.01
CA VAL A 22 -3.11 -23.01 -4.39
C VAL A 22 -1.70 -23.32 -4.89
N SER A 23 -1.57 -23.55 -6.19
CA SER A 23 -0.28 -23.78 -6.85
C SER A 23 0.70 -22.65 -6.56
N GLN A 24 1.98 -22.98 -6.41
CA GLN A 24 3.08 -22.03 -6.20
C GLN A 24 4.22 -22.36 -7.15
N LYS A 25 4.54 -21.43 -8.07
CA LYS A 25 5.62 -21.60 -9.04
C LYS A 25 6.62 -20.46 -8.87
N LYS A 26 7.90 -20.79 -8.75
CA LYS A 26 8.99 -19.82 -8.56
C LYS A 26 9.69 -19.53 -9.88
N TYR A 27 9.84 -18.25 -10.19
CA TYR A 27 10.52 -17.76 -11.39
C TYR A 27 11.58 -16.74 -10.98
N PRO A 28 12.86 -16.95 -11.32
CA PRO A 28 13.87 -15.91 -11.24
C PRO A 28 13.66 -14.92 -12.39
N ILE A 29 13.16 -13.71 -12.10
CA ILE A 29 12.85 -12.67 -13.09
C ILE A 29 13.71 -11.45 -12.79
N ALA A 30 14.55 -11.04 -13.74
CA ALA A 30 15.49 -9.92 -13.57
C ALA A 30 16.34 -10.00 -12.27
N GLY A 31 16.72 -11.21 -11.85
CA GLY A 31 17.49 -11.44 -10.63
C GLY A 31 16.67 -11.41 -9.33
N ILE A 32 15.34 -11.32 -9.41
CA ILE A 32 14.43 -11.36 -8.27
C ILE A 32 13.73 -12.72 -8.26
N LEU A 33 13.75 -13.41 -7.12
CA LEU A 33 13.01 -14.65 -6.94
C LEU A 33 11.52 -14.34 -6.72
N THR A 34 10.72 -14.56 -7.76
CA THR A 34 9.29 -14.24 -7.81
C THR A 34 8.46 -15.51 -7.68
N THR A 35 7.61 -15.58 -6.66
CA THR A 35 6.65 -16.67 -6.48
C THR A 35 5.29 -16.25 -7.05
N VAL A 36 4.76 -17.05 -7.97
CA VAL A 36 3.44 -16.88 -8.58
C VAL A 36 2.51 -17.95 -8.02
N PHE A 37 1.39 -17.50 -7.47
CA PHE A 37 0.33 -18.31 -6.89
C PHE A 37 -0.85 -18.41 -7.84
N GLY A 38 -1.52 -19.55 -7.89
CA GLY A 38 -2.82 -19.66 -8.57
C GLY A 38 -2.77 -20.04 -10.05
N LEU A 39 -1.59 -20.34 -10.61
CA LEU A 39 -1.46 -20.60 -12.07
C LEU A 39 -2.24 -21.82 -12.53
N ASP A 40 -2.24 -22.90 -11.74
CA ASP A 40 -2.96 -24.14 -12.07
C ASP A 40 -4.47 -24.02 -11.77
N GLU A 41 -4.85 -23.02 -10.99
CA GLU A 41 -6.24 -22.72 -10.62
C GLU A 41 -6.94 -21.78 -11.61
N ILE A 42 -6.23 -21.25 -12.61
CA ILE A 42 -6.83 -20.41 -13.64
C ILE A 42 -7.83 -21.24 -14.46
N PRO A 43 -9.11 -20.83 -14.57
CA PRO A 43 -10.08 -21.51 -15.42
C PRO A 43 -9.59 -21.62 -16.88
N SER A 44 -9.80 -22.77 -17.53
CA SER A 44 -9.34 -22.99 -18.92
C SER A 44 -9.93 -21.99 -19.92
N GLN A 45 -11.07 -21.38 -19.60
CA GLN A 45 -11.84 -20.44 -20.40
C GLN A 45 -11.38 -18.99 -20.18
N ALA A 46 -10.56 -18.73 -19.16
CA ALA A 46 -10.04 -17.40 -18.87
C ALA A 46 -8.87 -17.07 -19.79
N SER A 47 -9.11 -16.16 -20.74
CA SER A 47 -8.06 -15.53 -21.57
C SER A 47 -7.50 -14.26 -20.92
N GLU A 48 -8.25 -13.64 -20.02
CA GLU A 48 -7.88 -12.45 -19.27
C GLU A 48 -7.57 -12.78 -17.80
N ILE A 49 -6.39 -12.35 -17.35
CA ILE A 49 -5.85 -12.62 -16.02
C ILE A 49 -5.66 -11.31 -15.25
N ALA A 50 -6.20 -11.26 -14.05
CA ALA A 50 -5.85 -10.24 -13.07
C ALA A 50 -4.66 -10.72 -12.23
N CYS A 51 -3.76 -9.81 -11.89
CA CYS A 51 -2.58 -10.08 -11.08
C CYS A 51 -2.59 -9.24 -9.81
N LEU A 52 -2.58 -9.91 -8.65
CA LEU A 52 -2.46 -9.27 -7.34
C LEU A 52 -1.02 -9.35 -6.83
N TRP A 53 -0.34 -8.20 -6.72
CA TRP A 53 1.00 -8.09 -6.17
C TRP A 53 0.95 -8.01 -4.64
N LEU A 54 1.59 -8.93 -3.95
CA LEU A 54 1.57 -9.09 -2.49
C LEU A 54 2.90 -8.67 -1.87
N LEU A 55 2.88 -7.59 -1.09
CA LEU A 55 4.06 -6.97 -0.49
C LEU A 55 4.09 -7.19 1.03
N HIS A 56 5.09 -7.93 1.51
CA HIS A 56 5.17 -8.43 2.89
C HIS A 56 5.58 -7.36 3.93
N PRO A 57 5.32 -7.55 5.24
CA PRO A 57 5.76 -6.60 6.27
C PRO A 57 7.28 -6.57 6.48
N ARG A 58 7.77 -5.57 7.22
CA ARG A 58 9.21 -5.46 7.58
C ARG A 58 9.64 -6.66 8.43
N LEU A 59 10.90 -7.07 8.28
CA LEU A 59 11.50 -8.24 8.96
C LEU A 59 10.87 -9.59 8.58
N ALA A 60 10.06 -9.64 7.52
CA ALA A 60 9.47 -10.87 6.98
C ALA A 60 10.11 -11.23 5.61
N ASN A 61 9.48 -12.17 4.92
CA ASN A 61 9.81 -12.61 3.57
C ASN A 61 8.52 -12.88 2.78
N GLN A 62 8.64 -13.19 1.49
CA GLN A 62 7.52 -13.44 0.58
C GLN A 62 6.60 -14.60 1.01
N GLU A 63 7.13 -15.61 1.73
CA GLU A 63 6.35 -16.78 2.15
C GLU A 63 5.22 -16.40 3.10
N ARG A 64 5.40 -15.31 3.86
CA ARG A 64 4.35 -14.76 4.74
C ARG A 64 3.11 -14.29 4.00
N MET A 65 3.19 -14.07 2.69
CA MET A 65 2.03 -13.68 1.88
C MET A 65 1.20 -14.87 1.38
N THR A 66 1.63 -16.12 1.64
CA THR A 66 0.95 -17.34 1.15
C THR A 66 -0.49 -17.44 1.61
N GLY A 67 -0.76 -17.15 2.90
CA GLY A 67 -2.12 -17.19 3.45
C GLY A 67 -3.06 -16.21 2.74
N LEU A 68 -2.59 -14.99 2.48
CA LEU A 68 -3.35 -13.98 1.75
C LEU A 68 -3.59 -14.40 0.30
N ALA A 69 -2.56 -14.88 -0.40
CA ALA A 69 -2.68 -15.38 -1.77
C ALA A 69 -3.76 -16.47 -1.87
N THR A 70 -3.67 -17.46 -0.99
CA THR A 70 -4.56 -18.62 -0.96
C THR A 70 -6.01 -18.19 -0.72
N SER A 71 -6.26 -17.37 0.30
CA SER A 71 -7.61 -16.94 0.65
C SER A 71 -8.27 -16.10 -0.45
N VAL A 72 -7.53 -15.17 -1.06
CA VAL A 72 -8.07 -14.31 -2.12
C VAL A 72 -8.36 -15.12 -3.40
N ILE A 73 -7.44 -16.00 -3.80
CA ILE A 73 -7.64 -16.86 -4.99
C ILE A 73 -8.80 -17.83 -4.76
N ALA A 74 -8.90 -18.43 -3.57
CA ALA A 74 -9.98 -19.34 -3.23
C ALA A 74 -11.35 -18.64 -3.25
N ASP A 75 -11.47 -17.44 -2.66
CA ASP A 75 -12.71 -16.64 -2.69
C ASP A 75 -13.11 -16.31 -4.13
N TRP A 76 -12.17 -15.83 -4.95
CA TRP A 76 -12.46 -15.49 -6.34
C TRP A 76 -12.93 -16.71 -7.15
N ASN A 77 -12.24 -17.85 -7.00
CA ASN A 77 -12.63 -19.09 -7.68
C ASN A 77 -14.00 -19.61 -7.21
N HIS A 78 -14.35 -19.43 -5.93
CA HIS A 78 -15.68 -19.76 -5.43
C HIS A 78 -16.74 -18.86 -6.10
N ARG A 79 -16.49 -17.55 -6.21
CA ARG A 79 -17.40 -16.63 -6.90
C ARG A 79 -17.59 -16.96 -8.38
N ILE A 80 -16.55 -17.44 -9.06
CA ILE A 80 -16.68 -17.93 -10.44
C ILE A 80 -17.63 -19.14 -10.48
N LYS A 81 -17.44 -20.13 -9.59
CA LYS A 81 -18.29 -21.32 -9.51
C LYS A 81 -19.75 -20.98 -9.20
N ASP A 82 -19.98 -19.97 -8.38
CA ASP A 82 -21.32 -19.49 -8.01
C ASP A 82 -21.95 -18.56 -9.06
N GLY A 83 -21.26 -18.25 -10.17
CA GLY A 83 -21.74 -17.30 -11.17
C GLY A 83 -21.78 -15.84 -10.72
N ARG A 84 -21.08 -15.49 -9.62
CA ARG A 84 -21.02 -14.13 -9.04
C ARG A 84 -19.86 -13.27 -9.55
N ALA A 85 -18.96 -13.83 -10.37
CA ALA A 85 -17.76 -13.17 -10.86
C ALA A 85 -17.96 -12.26 -12.09
N GLY A 86 -19.13 -12.29 -12.73
CA GLY A 86 -19.32 -11.64 -14.03
C GLY A 86 -18.56 -12.39 -15.15
N PRO A 87 -17.92 -11.70 -16.10
CA PRO A 87 -17.05 -12.35 -17.10
C PRO A 87 -15.96 -13.19 -16.42
N ILE A 88 -15.76 -14.43 -16.88
CA ILE A 88 -14.77 -15.35 -16.29
C ILE A 88 -13.37 -14.79 -16.52
N LYS A 89 -12.74 -14.34 -15.44
CA LYS A 89 -11.36 -13.83 -15.38
C LYS A 89 -10.54 -14.70 -14.44
N GLY A 90 -9.33 -15.04 -14.85
CA GLY A 90 -8.38 -15.72 -13.96
C GLY A 90 -7.79 -14.75 -12.96
N LEU A 91 -7.41 -15.23 -11.78
CA LEU A 91 -6.68 -14.45 -10.78
C LEU A 91 -5.40 -15.21 -10.39
N ILE A 92 -4.27 -14.53 -10.51
CA ILE A 92 -3.01 -14.96 -9.91
C ILE A 92 -2.60 -13.96 -8.83
N ALA A 93 -1.82 -14.43 -7.87
CA ALA A 93 -1.12 -13.56 -6.94
C ALA A 93 0.39 -13.72 -7.12
N VAL A 94 1.14 -12.67 -6.84
CA VAL A 94 2.60 -12.66 -7.00
C VAL A 94 3.24 -12.06 -5.77
N SER A 95 4.23 -12.74 -5.20
CA SER A 95 5.06 -12.20 -4.12
C SER A 95 6.53 -12.40 -4.44
N PHE A 96 7.36 -11.56 -3.83
CA PHE A 96 8.81 -11.62 -3.91
C PHE A 96 9.37 -10.96 -2.65
N ASP A 97 10.61 -11.28 -2.30
CA ASP A 97 11.24 -10.65 -1.15
C ASP A 97 11.49 -9.17 -1.46
N GLN A 98 11.00 -8.29 -0.59
CA GLN A 98 11.30 -6.87 -0.66
C GLN A 98 12.81 -6.64 -0.54
N ARG A 99 13.26 -5.46 -0.96
CA ARG A 99 14.68 -5.10 -0.85
C ARG A 99 15.17 -5.25 0.59
N ASN A 100 16.38 -5.79 0.74
CA ASN A 100 17.00 -6.06 2.03
C ASN A 100 16.21 -7.02 2.95
N HIS A 101 15.36 -7.89 2.41
CA HIS A 101 14.59 -8.89 3.16
C HIS A 101 14.72 -10.28 2.53
N GLY A 102 14.36 -11.32 3.30
CA GLY A 102 14.36 -12.71 2.83
C GLY A 102 15.64 -13.11 2.09
N THR A 103 15.50 -13.64 0.88
CA THR A 103 16.62 -14.03 0.02
C THR A 103 17.47 -12.87 -0.51
N ARG A 104 17.03 -11.61 -0.31
CA ARG A 104 17.71 -10.37 -0.74
C ARG A 104 18.28 -9.58 0.43
N LEU A 105 18.37 -10.18 1.63
CA LEU A 105 18.94 -9.53 2.81
C LEU A 105 20.42 -9.21 2.59
N VAL A 106 20.81 -7.95 2.82
CA VAL A 106 22.19 -7.46 2.69
C VAL A 106 22.72 -6.97 4.03
N ASP A 107 21.98 -6.09 4.70
CA ASP A 107 22.32 -5.53 6.02
C ASP A 107 21.12 -5.62 6.97
N PRO A 108 21.13 -6.53 7.96
CA PRO A 108 20.05 -6.65 8.93
C PRO A 108 19.76 -5.35 9.69
N LEU A 109 20.78 -4.55 10.01
CA LEU A 109 20.62 -3.31 10.78
C LEU A 109 19.78 -2.28 10.02
N ALA A 110 19.88 -2.26 8.69
CA ALA A 110 19.10 -1.35 7.85
C ALA A 110 17.57 -1.62 7.93
N ASN A 111 17.15 -2.79 8.43
CA ASN A 111 15.74 -3.08 8.67
C ASN A 111 15.26 -2.70 10.09
N GLU A 112 16.18 -2.28 10.95
CA GLU A 112 15.87 -1.90 12.33
C GLU A 112 15.51 -0.42 12.47
N ALA A 113 14.93 -0.06 13.61
CA ALA A 113 14.59 1.33 13.94
C ALA A 113 15.72 2.06 14.66
N TRP A 114 15.56 3.38 14.83
CA TRP A 114 16.54 4.20 15.56
C TRP A 114 16.79 3.69 16.98
N ARG A 115 15.75 3.20 17.66
CA ARG A 115 15.86 2.68 19.05
C ARG A 115 16.66 1.39 19.12
N GLU A 116 16.67 0.62 18.04
CA GLU A 116 17.39 -0.63 17.85
C GLU A 116 18.81 -0.41 17.27
N GLY A 117 19.23 0.86 17.13
CA GLY A 117 20.60 1.22 16.78
C GLY A 117 20.82 1.52 15.30
N ASN A 118 19.78 1.58 14.46
CA ASN A 118 19.94 2.01 13.07
C ASN A 118 19.97 3.55 12.96
N PRO A 119 21.12 4.20 12.74
CA PRO A 119 21.18 5.66 12.60
C PRO A 119 20.48 6.16 11.33
N ARG A 120 20.36 5.31 10.30
CA ARG A 120 19.82 5.61 8.97
C ARG A 120 18.36 5.15 8.80
N HIS A 121 17.62 4.97 9.90
CA HIS A 121 16.26 4.41 9.87
C HIS A 121 15.33 5.08 8.84
N ALA A 122 15.39 6.41 8.68
CA ALA A 122 14.59 7.13 7.69
C ALA A 122 15.02 6.81 6.25
N GLN A 123 16.33 6.81 5.99
CA GLN A 123 16.92 6.54 4.68
C GLN A 123 16.64 5.10 4.26
N ASP A 124 16.92 4.15 5.14
CA ASP A 124 16.84 2.72 4.86
C ASP A 124 15.38 2.32 4.62
N MET A 125 14.46 2.71 5.50
CA MET A 125 13.05 2.36 5.33
C MET A 125 12.47 2.97 4.03
N PHE A 126 12.73 4.25 3.75
CA PHE A 126 12.19 4.90 2.55
C PHE A 126 12.73 4.27 1.27
N SER A 127 14.05 4.06 1.18
CA SER A 127 14.69 3.48 0.01
C SER A 127 14.26 2.03 -0.24
N ILE A 128 14.01 1.25 0.82
CA ILE A 128 13.52 -0.12 0.69
C ILE A 128 12.13 -0.15 0.04
N PHE A 129 11.13 0.53 0.61
CA PHE A 129 9.75 0.39 0.10
C PHE A 129 9.55 1.09 -1.25
N GLN A 130 10.28 2.18 -1.52
CA GLN A 130 10.27 2.82 -2.85
C GLN A 130 10.94 1.93 -3.90
N GLY A 131 12.09 1.32 -3.56
CA GLY A 131 12.72 0.35 -4.44
C GLY A 131 11.87 -0.90 -4.67
N THR A 132 11.09 -1.35 -3.68
CA THR A 132 10.10 -2.42 -3.85
C THR A 132 9.04 -2.03 -4.89
N ALA A 133 8.53 -0.80 -4.88
CA ALA A 133 7.55 -0.36 -5.87
C ALA A 133 8.13 -0.32 -7.30
N LEU A 134 9.40 0.05 -7.46
CA LEU A 134 10.11 -0.06 -8.74
C LEU A 134 10.27 -1.53 -9.17
N ASP A 135 10.57 -2.43 -8.23
CA ASP A 135 10.65 -3.86 -8.52
C ASP A 135 9.30 -4.43 -8.98
N VAL A 136 8.17 -3.97 -8.42
CA VAL A 136 6.83 -4.33 -8.90
C VAL A 136 6.65 -3.93 -10.37
N SER A 137 7.00 -2.69 -10.72
CA SER A 137 6.90 -2.18 -12.09
C SER A 137 7.76 -2.99 -13.07
N LEU A 138 9.01 -3.29 -12.67
CA LEU A 138 9.94 -4.14 -13.41
C LEU A 138 9.35 -5.53 -13.63
N LEU A 139 8.84 -6.17 -12.58
CA LEU A 139 8.29 -7.51 -12.67
C LEU A 139 7.01 -7.55 -13.52
N MET A 140 6.20 -6.49 -13.55
CA MET A 140 5.05 -6.40 -14.46
C MET A 140 5.45 -6.49 -15.94
N ASP A 141 6.60 -5.91 -16.32
CA ASP A 141 7.09 -5.95 -17.71
C ASP A 141 7.44 -7.37 -18.16
N TYR A 142 8.09 -8.14 -17.27
CA TYR A 142 8.66 -9.43 -17.63
C TYR A 142 7.79 -10.61 -17.29
N LEU A 143 6.96 -10.54 -16.23
CA LEU A 143 6.17 -11.66 -15.75
C LEU A 143 5.39 -12.41 -16.85
N PRO A 144 4.67 -11.73 -17.78
CA PRO A 144 3.92 -12.42 -18.84
C PRO A 144 4.78 -13.37 -19.67
N ALA A 145 6.02 -13.02 -19.98
CA ALA A 145 6.93 -13.86 -20.78
C ALA A 145 7.35 -15.15 -20.07
N TYR A 146 7.24 -15.21 -18.74
CA TYR A 146 7.57 -16.40 -17.95
C TYR A 146 6.34 -17.28 -17.72
N VAL A 147 5.18 -16.68 -17.46
CA VAL A 147 3.97 -17.43 -17.09
C VAL A 147 3.07 -17.77 -18.27
N PHE A 148 3.12 -16.98 -19.35
CA PHE A 148 2.36 -17.17 -20.59
C PHE A 148 3.25 -16.97 -21.84
N PRO A 149 4.31 -17.78 -22.02
CA PRO A 149 5.36 -17.55 -23.02
C PRO A 149 4.90 -17.63 -24.48
N GLN A 150 3.74 -18.24 -24.78
CA GLN A 150 3.17 -18.28 -26.12
C GLN A 150 2.09 -17.20 -26.33
N GLY A 151 1.86 -16.32 -25.34
CA GLY A 151 0.79 -15.33 -25.39
C GLY A 151 -0.60 -15.96 -25.25
N GLU A 152 -0.68 -17.16 -24.67
CA GLU A 152 -1.93 -17.91 -24.51
C GLU A 152 -2.94 -17.21 -23.60
N ARG A 153 -2.48 -16.30 -22.73
CA ARG A 153 -3.28 -15.51 -21.81
C ARG A 153 -2.68 -14.11 -21.65
N LYS A 154 -3.53 -13.11 -21.39
CA LYS A 154 -3.12 -11.72 -21.18
C LYS A 154 -3.35 -11.32 -19.73
N ILE A 155 -2.32 -10.77 -19.09
CA ILE A 155 -2.50 -10.04 -17.83
C ILE A 155 -3.06 -8.65 -18.18
N PHE A 156 -4.31 -8.38 -17.82
CA PHE A 156 -5.02 -7.15 -18.22
C PHE A 156 -5.19 -6.15 -17.07
N LYS A 157 -5.13 -6.63 -15.82
CA LYS A 157 -5.39 -5.84 -14.62
C LYS A 157 -4.36 -6.14 -13.56
N HIS A 158 -3.77 -5.10 -12.99
CA HIS A 158 -2.87 -5.22 -11.85
C HIS A 158 -3.46 -4.54 -10.62
N MET A 159 -3.38 -5.24 -9.50
CA MET A 159 -3.74 -4.74 -8.18
C MET A 159 -2.56 -4.97 -7.24
N VAL A 160 -2.48 -4.19 -6.17
CA VAL A 160 -1.45 -4.37 -5.14
C VAL A 160 -2.10 -4.53 -3.77
N LEU A 161 -1.55 -5.41 -2.93
CA LEU A 161 -1.87 -5.46 -1.50
C LEU A 161 -0.57 -5.48 -0.73
N GLY A 162 -0.47 -4.57 0.23
CA GLY A 162 0.72 -4.43 1.06
C GLY A 162 0.39 -4.34 2.55
N VAL A 163 1.22 -4.97 3.38
CA VAL A 163 1.10 -4.95 4.84
C VAL A 163 2.28 -4.22 5.46
N SER A 164 2.04 -3.24 6.34
CA SER A 164 3.08 -2.48 7.06
C SER A 164 4.07 -1.83 6.09
N LEU A 165 5.34 -2.26 6.06
CA LEU A 165 6.32 -1.84 5.03
C LEU A 165 5.77 -2.03 3.60
N GLY A 166 5.12 -3.17 3.34
CA GLY A 166 4.43 -3.41 2.08
C GLY A 166 3.27 -2.44 1.84
N GLY A 167 2.60 -1.96 2.89
CA GLY A 167 1.55 -0.94 2.79
C GLY A 167 2.11 0.41 2.33
N HIS A 168 3.29 0.80 2.80
CA HIS A 168 4.00 1.98 2.26
C HIS A 168 4.39 1.78 0.79
N ALA A 169 4.88 0.59 0.42
CA ALA A 169 5.18 0.26 -0.97
C ALA A 169 3.91 0.26 -1.86
N ALA A 170 2.77 -0.18 -1.33
CA ALA A 170 1.48 -0.17 -2.03
C ALA A 170 1.00 1.26 -2.34
N TRP A 171 1.18 2.21 -1.42
CA TRP A 171 0.98 3.64 -1.69
C TRP A 171 1.85 4.14 -2.84
N SER A 172 3.12 3.75 -2.86
CA SER A 172 4.03 4.10 -3.97
C SER A 172 3.61 3.48 -5.31
N CYS A 173 3.23 2.20 -5.32
CA CYS A 173 2.69 1.54 -6.52
C CYS A 173 1.43 2.23 -7.04
N LEU A 174 0.49 2.56 -6.15
CA LEU A 174 -0.72 3.29 -6.50
C LEU A 174 -0.42 4.63 -7.16
N LEU A 175 0.57 5.37 -6.65
CA LEU A 175 0.87 6.72 -7.09
C LEU A 175 1.68 6.78 -8.40
N HIS A 176 2.60 5.84 -8.58
CA HIS A 176 3.63 5.94 -9.62
C HIS A 176 3.54 4.87 -10.71
N GLU A 177 2.82 3.77 -10.50
CA GLU A 177 2.62 2.74 -11.52
C GLU A 177 1.23 2.90 -12.17
N PRO A 178 1.14 3.45 -13.40
CA PRO A 178 -0.14 3.68 -14.07
C PRO A 178 -0.92 2.39 -14.36
N ARG A 179 -0.26 1.23 -14.47
CA ARG A 179 -0.91 -0.07 -14.70
C ARG A 179 -1.62 -0.61 -13.45
N VAL A 180 -1.30 -0.13 -12.25
CA VAL A 180 -1.99 -0.52 -11.01
C VAL A 180 -3.31 0.24 -10.92
N SER A 181 -4.42 -0.48 -11.08
CA SER A 181 -5.77 0.13 -11.04
C SER A 181 -6.40 0.14 -9.65
N ALA A 182 -5.93 -0.73 -8.75
CA ALA A 182 -6.44 -0.78 -7.39
C ALA A 182 -5.38 -1.23 -6.38
N GLY A 183 -5.57 -0.85 -5.11
CA GLY A 183 -4.64 -1.17 -4.05
C GLY A 183 -5.30 -1.35 -2.68
N VAL A 184 -4.81 -2.31 -1.91
CA VAL A 184 -5.15 -2.52 -0.50
C VAL A 184 -3.92 -2.18 0.34
N VAL A 185 -4.03 -1.12 1.13
CA VAL A 185 -2.99 -0.68 2.07
C VAL A 185 -3.40 -1.12 3.46
N ILE A 186 -2.68 -2.06 4.05
CA ILE A 186 -2.90 -2.48 5.43
C ILE A 186 -1.78 -1.92 6.31
N ILE A 187 -2.16 -1.14 7.34
CA ILE A 187 -1.28 -0.55 8.36
C ILE A 187 -0.03 0.16 7.77
N GLY A 188 -0.22 0.83 6.63
CA GLY A 188 0.76 1.72 5.99
C GLY A 188 0.43 3.20 6.25
N CYS A 189 1.36 4.11 5.90
CA CYS A 189 1.15 5.55 6.03
C CYS A 189 1.43 6.28 4.71
N PRO A 190 0.54 7.20 4.26
CA PRO A 190 0.76 8.06 3.09
C PRO A 190 1.53 9.36 3.39
N ASP A 191 1.88 9.62 4.65
CA ASP A 191 2.68 10.79 5.07
C ASP A 191 3.94 10.31 5.79
N TYR A 192 4.98 10.01 5.01
CA TYR A 192 6.22 9.47 5.54
C TYR A 192 6.97 10.47 6.42
N VAL A 193 6.94 11.77 6.08
CA VAL A 193 7.61 12.81 6.88
C VAL A 193 6.98 12.90 8.27
N ASN A 194 5.65 12.97 8.37
CA ASN A 194 4.95 13.05 9.65
C ASN A 194 5.15 11.80 10.51
N LEU A 195 5.16 10.61 9.88
CA LEU A 195 5.47 9.35 10.56
C LEU A 195 6.89 9.34 11.12
N MET A 196 7.89 9.72 10.32
CA MET A 196 9.30 9.69 10.74
C MET A 196 9.62 10.78 11.76
N ALA A 197 9.00 11.96 11.67
CA ALA A 197 9.10 12.99 12.70
C ALA A 197 8.58 12.48 14.05
N ASP A 198 7.45 11.77 14.07
CA ASP A 198 6.92 11.20 15.31
C ASP A 198 7.80 10.09 15.87
N ARG A 199 8.35 9.24 15.00
CA ARG A 199 9.34 8.23 15.41
C ARG A 199 10.62 8.86 15.97
N ALA A 200 11.06 10.00 15.44
CA ALA A 200 12.21 10.73 15.96
C ALA A 200 11.96 11.26 17.36
N ARG A 201 10.76 11.83 17.59
CA ARG A 201 10.27 12.24 18.91
C ARG A 201 10.28 11.08 19.89
N LEU A 202 9.66 9.96 19.51
CA LEU A 202 9.56 8.78 20.36
C LEU A 202 10.94 8.16 20.62
N SER A 203 11.85 8.18 19.65
CA SER A 203 13.22 7.67 19.79
C SER A 203 14.13 8.62 20.58
N LYS A 204 13.63 9.80 20.99
CA LYS A 204 14.40 10.83 21.71
C LYS A 204 15.69 11.19 20.98
N LEU A 205 15.64 11.34 19.66
CA LEU A 205 16.83 11.69 18.89
C LEU A 205 17.38 13.05 19.36
N PRO A 206 18.72 13.24 19.38
CA PRO A 206 19.31 14.52 19.77
C PRO A 206 18.81 15.71 18.93
N SER A 207 18.56 15.51 17.63
CA SER A 207 17.98 16.51 16.73
C SER A 207 16.53 16.89 17.09
N TRP A 208 15.88 16.08 17.93
CA TRP A 208 14.59 16.36 18.52
C TRP A 208 14.71 16.99 19.92
N THR A 209 15.43 16.34 20.84
CA THR A 209 15.44 16.70 22.27
C THR A 209 16.29 17.93 22.57
N ASN A 210 17.32 18.19 21.76
CA ASN A 210 18.27 19.28 22.02
C ASN A 210 17.92 20.54 21.20
N SER A 211 16.75 20.61 20.55
CA SER A 211 16.34 21.75 19.73
C SER A 211 15.27 22.59 20.43
N GLU A 212 15.22 23.88 20.11
CA GLU A 212 14.17 24.79 20.56
C GLU A 212 13.46 25.40 19.34
N PRO A 213 12.12 25.25 19.20
CA PRO A 213 11.28 24.31 19.94
C PRO A 213 11.70 22.83 19.70
N PRO A 214 11.24 21.87 20.52
CA PRO A 214 11.55 20.45 20.33
C PRO A 214 11.19 19.96 18.92
N GLY A 215 12.10 19.22 18.29
CA GLY A 215 11.96 18.76 16.91
C GLY A 215 12.34 19.78 15.83
N SER A 216 12.59 21.06 16.14
CA SER A 216 12.90 22.08 15.12
C SER A 216 14.13 21.78 14.26
N ARG A 217 15.02 20.87 14.71
CA ARG A 217 16.21 20.44 13.97
C ARG A 217 16.12 19.04 13.38
N ILE A 218 14.97 18.35 13.41
CA ILE A 218 14.88 16.98 12.86
C ILE A 218 15.00 16.97 11.33
N LEU A 219 14.25 17.83 10.65
CA LEU A 219 14.27 17.92 9.18
C LEU A 219 15.58 18.58 8.75
N GLY A 220 16.35 17.91 7.89
CA GLY A 220 17.69 18.34 7.49
C GLY A 220 18.81 17.85 8.41
N SER A 221 18.51 17.10 9.48
CA SER A 221 19.54 16.46 10.31
C SER A 221 20.16 15.23 9.65
N GLU A 222 21.24 14.69 10.20
CA GLU A 222 21.82 13.41 9.75
C GLU A 222 20.82 12.25 9.82
N ALA A 223 19.94 12.23 10.84
CA ALA A 223 18.90 11.23 10.96
C ALA A 223 17.78 11.40 9.92
N PHE A 224 17.57 12.61 9.39
CA PHE A 224 16.56 12.88 8.37
C PHE A 224 17.05 13.97 7.37
N PRO A 225 17.99 13.62 6.47
CA PRO A 225 18.76 14.61 5.71
C PRO A 225 17.96 15.26 4.58
N SER A 226 18.38 16.47 4.17
CA SER A 226 17.71 17.25 3.12
C SER A 226 17.65 16.52 1.77
N SER A 227 18.70 15.79 1.39
CA SER A 227 18.70 14.98 0.16
C SER A 227 17.65 13.87 0.17
N LEU A 228 17.37 13.28 1.34
CA LEU A 228 16.26 12.35 1.50
C LEU A 228 14.92 13.08 1.40
N LEU A 229 14.77 14.25 2.03
CA LEU A 229 13.55 15.06 1.94
C LEU A 229 13.23 15.49 0.50
N GLU A 230 14.24 15.84 -0.31
CA GLU A 230 14.10 16.12 -1.74
C GLU A 230 13.65 14.91 -2.56
N THR A 231 14.00 13.70 -2.11
CA THR A 231 13.54 12.46 -2.74
C THR A 231 12.11 12.16 -2.32
N ILE A 232 11.80 12.31 -1.04
CA ILE A 232 10.46 12.14 -0.47
C ILE A 232 9.46 13.10 -1.12
N SER A 233 9.81 14.36 -1.34
CA SER A 233 8.92 15.35 -1.96
C SER A 233 8.46 14.97 -3.37
N LYS A 234 9.16 14.06 -4.03
CA LYS A 234 8.85 13.57 -5.38
C LYS A 234 8.10 12.24 -5.39
N LEU A 235 8.10 11.50 -4.27
CA LEU A 235 7.67 10.10 -4.24
C LEU A 235 6.63 9.75 -3.16
N ASP A 236 6.55 10.51 -2.07
CA ASP A 236 5.60 10.29 -0.98
C ASP A 236 4.25 11.00 -1.25
N PRO A 237 3.09 10.35 -1.04
CA PRO A 237 1.79 10.92 -1.40
C PRO A 237 1.52 12.29 -0.78
N ALA A 238 1.66 12.41 0.54
CA ALA A 238 1.44 13.68 1.23
C ALA A 238 2.44 14.74 0.78
N SER A 239 3.72 14.38 0.66
CA SER A 239 4.76 15.34 0.28
C SER A 239 4.58 15.88 -1.14
N ILE A 240 4.14 15.05 -2.10
CA ILE A 240 3.87 15.49 -3.47
C ILE A 240 2.69 16.46 -3.49
N PHE A 241 1.52 16.05 -2.99
CA PHE A 241 0.32 16.86 -3.14
C PHE A 241 0.38 18.13 -2.30
N LEU A 242 0.88 18.04 -1.07
CA LEU A 242 0.95 19.19 -0.18
C LEU A 242 2.06 20.18 -0.58
N SER A 243 2.96 19.84 -1.50
CA SER A 243 3.91 20.81 -2.08
C SER A 243 3.23 21.91 -2.91
N TYR A 244 2.00 21.66 -3.36
CA TYR A 244 1.18 22.62 -4.12
C TYR A 244 0.25 23.45 -3.23
N VAL A 245 0.19 23.15 -1.93
CA VAL A 245 -0.65 23.86 -0.97
C VAL A 245 0.26 24.67 -0.07
N LYS A 246 0.04 25.98 0.04
CA LYS A 246 0.83 26.81 0.96
C LYS A 246 0.63 26.31 2.38
N PRO A 247 1.69 25.82 3.06
CA PRO A 247 1.57 25.44 4.46
C PRO A 247 1.32 26.69 5.32
N ASN A 248 0.61 26.51 6.43
CA ASN A 248 0.63 27.51 7.49
C ASN A 248 2.08 27.71 7.94
N SER A 249 2.54 28.96 8.01
CA SER A 249 3.94 29.35 8.25
C SER A 249 4.53 28.86 9.58
N ASP A 250 3.71 28.37 10.50
CA ASP A 250 4.11 27.92 11.85
C ASP A 250 4.10 26.38 12.03
N ALA A 251 4.05 25.61 10.95
CA ALA A 251 4.02 24.15 11.05
C ALA A 251 5.40 23.59 11.43
N GLY A 252 5.57 23.18 12.70
CA GLY A 252 6.68 22.33 13.12
C GLY A 252 6.73 20.99 12.36
N PRO A 253 7.68 20.09 12.67
CA PRO A 253 7.89 18.86 11.90
C PRO A 253 6.72 17.86 11.98
N LEU A 254 5.80 18.04 12.94
CA LEU A 254 4.60 17.22 13.09
C LEU A 254 3.39 17.94 12.51
N ARG A 255 2.72 17.26 11.59
CA ARG A 255 1.45 17.70 11.03
C ARG A 255 0.31 17.15 11.87
N ASN A 256 -0.19 18.00 12.78
CA ASN A 256 -1.30 17.67 13.68
C ASN A 256 -2.57 18.49 13.40
N ASN A 257 -2.43 19.65 12.77
CA ASN A 257 -3.54 20.55 12.49
C ASN A 257 -4.21 20.20 11.16
N PRO A 258 -5.53 20.41 11.01
CA PRO A 258 -6.21 20.27 9.73
C PRO A 258 -5.54 21.11 8.63
N LEU A 259 -5.50 20.55 7.42
CA LEU A 259 -5.03 21.26 6.24
C LEU A 259 -6.11 22.23 5.74
N PRO A 260 -5.73 23.44 5.27
CA PRO A 260 -6.68 24.35 4.65
C PRO A 260 -7.20 23.75 3.34
N GLU A 261 -8.40 24.18 2.94
CA GLU A 261 -8.85 23.93 1.57
C GLU A 261 -7.95 24.70 0.59
N PRO A 262 -7.46 24.09 -0.50
CA PRO A 262 -6.64 24.80 -1.46
C PRO A 262 -7.42 25.92 -2.15
N THR A 263 -6.75 27.02 -2.48
CA THR A 263 -7.30 28.08 -3.34
C THR A 263 -7.59 27.57 -4.75
N GLU A 264 -8.41 28.26 -5.53
CA GLU A 264 -8.71 27.85 -6.92
C GLU A 264 -7.45 27.71 -7.79
N ASN A 265 -6.45 28.58 -7.60
CA ASN A 265 -5.15 28.47 -8.30
C ASN A 265 -4.38 27.21 -7.87
N GLU A 266 -4.38 26.88 -6.58
CA GLU A 266 -3.73 25.66 -6.07
C GLU A 266 -4.48 24.41 -6.54
N LYS A 267 -5.82 24.42 -6.57
CA LYS A 267 -6.65 23.36 -7.16
C LYS A 267 -6.28 23.15 -8.62
N GLN A 268 -6.21 24.22 -9.43
CA GLN A 268 -5.81 24.13 -10.84
C GLN A 268 -4.41 23.50 -11.01
N ALA A 269 -3.45 23.83 -10.15
CA ALA A 269 -2.11 23.24 -10.17
C ALA A 269 -2.08 21.77 -9.70
N LEU A 270 -2.93 21.41 -8.73
CA LEU A 270 -3.04 20.06 -8.18
C LEU A 270 -3.71 19.07 -9.14
N ARG A 271 -4.71 19.53 -9.91
CA ARG A 271 -5.54 18.65 -10.74
C ARG A 271 -4.74 17.76 -11.68
N PRO A 272 -3.77 18.25 -12.50
CA PRO A 272 -2.97 17.38 -13.36
C PRO A 272 -2.17 16.31 -12.59
N VAL A 273 -1.70 16.65 -11.39
CA VAL A 273 -0.93 15.73 -10.54
C VAL A 273 -1.84 14.65 -9.97
N LEU A 274 -3.00 15.02 -9.41
CA LEU A 274 -4.00 14.08 -8.94
C LEU A 274 -4.52 13.18 -10.07
N THR A 275 -4.73 13.74 -11.27
CA THR A 275 -5.15 12.96 -12.44
C THR A 275 -4.12 11.91 -12.81
N ARG A 276 -2.85 12.30 -12.95
CA ARG A 276 -1.77 11.36 -13.27
C ARG A 276 -1.64 10.26 -12.20
N CYS A 277 -1.76 10.64 -10.94
CA CYS A 277 -1.44 9.74 -9.83
C CYS A 277 -2.61 8.85 -9.39
N LEU A 278 -3.85 9.36 -9.39
CA LEU A 278 -4.98 8.72 -8.71
C LEU A 278 -6.25 8.54 -9.56
N ALA A 279 -6.41 9.23 -10.69
CA ALA A 279 -7.67 9.20 -11.41
C ALA A 279 -8.09 7.76 -11.79
N GLY A 280 -9.36 7.44 -11.52
CA GLY A 280 -9.95 6.12 -11.75
C GLY A 280 -9.44 5.00 -10.85
N LYS A 281 -8.50 5.24 -9.94
CA LYS A 281 -7.96 4.21 -9.05
C LYS A 281 -8.92 3.89 -7.91
N LYS A 282 -8.87 2.65 -7.44
CA LYS A 282 -9.60 2.19 -6.26
C LYS A 282 -8.63 1.88 -5.13
N ILE A 283 -8.87 2.42 -3.94
CA ILE A 283 -7.97 2.28 -2.80
C ILE A 283 -8.78 1.86 -1.58
N LEU A 284 -8.34 0.79 -0.92
CA LEU A 284 -8.77 0.41 0.42
C LEU A 284 -7.61 0.66 1.38
N ASN A 285 -7.80 1.56 2.33
CA ASN A 285 -6.89 1.81 3.44
C ASN A 285 -7.46 1.14 4.71
N LEU A 286 -6.69 0.21 5.29
CA LEU A 286 -7.03 -0.54 6.49
C LEU A 286 -6.03 -0.18 7.59
N SER A 287 -6.51 0.30 8.73
CA SER A 287 -5.65 0.75 9.83
C SER A 287 -6.10 0.17 11.19
N GLY A 288 -5.16 -0.01 12.11
CA GLY A 288 -5.44 -0.34 13.50
C GLY A 288 -5.67 0.92 14.34
N GLY A 289 -6.78 0.99 15.06
CA GLY A 289 -7.17 2.14 15.89
C GLY A 289 -6.23 2.39 17.07
N VAL A 290 -5.52 1.36 17.55
CA VAL A 290 -4.55 1.45 18.64
C VAL A 290 -3.12 1.13 18.20
N ASP A 291 -2.85 1.17 16.89
CA ASP A 291 -1.51 0.98 16.32
C ASP A 291 -0.53 2.04 16.84
N LYS A 292 0.59 1.59 17.44
CA LYS A 292 1.66 2.43 17.97
C LYS A 292 2.91 2.48 17.08
N LEU A 293 3.00 1.62 16.05
CA LEU A 293 4.12 1.53 15.13
C LEU A 293 3.87 2.32 13.85
N VAL A 294 2.63 2.27 13.32
CA VAL A 294 2.14 3.10 12.23
C VAL A 294 0.79 3.68 12.64
N PRO A 295 0.75 4.65 13.58
CA PRO A 295 -0.51 5.17 14.08
C PRO A 295 -1.30 5.88 12.98
N TYR A 296 -2.60 5.55 12.84
CA TYR A 296 -3.48 6.14 11.81
C TYR A 296 -3.43 7.68 11.79
N HIS A 297 -3.43 8.31 12.97
CA HIS A 297 -3.38 9.76 13.14
C HIS A 297 -2.09 10.44 12.63
N ARG A 298 -1.09 9.68 12.14
CA ARG A 298 0.07 10.22 11.40
C ARG A 298 -0.22 10.44 9.92
N GLY A 299 -1.13 9.66 9.33
CA GLY A 299 -1.62 9.87 7.97
C GLY A 299 -2.96 10.61 7.88
N GLU A 300 -3.73 10.61 8.97
CA GLU A 300 -5.12 11.10 9.03
C GLU A 300 -5.32 12.52 8.51
N VAL A 301 -4.40 13.46 8.79
CA VAL A 301 -4.52 14.84 8.33
C VAL A 301 -4.52 14.90 6.80
N PHE A 302 -3.59 14.20 6.15
CA PHE A 302 -3.52 14.10 4.70
C PHE A 302 -4.71 13.32 4.13
N LEU A 303 -5.06 12.17 4.75
CA LEU A 303 -6.19 11.36 4.31
C LEU A 303 -7.51 12.12 4.36
N THR A 304 -7.75 12.89 5.42
CA THR A 304 -8.93 13.74 5.56
C THR A 304 -9.00 14.80 4.46
N TRP A 305 -7.86 15.44 4.16
CA TRP A 305 -7.76 16.41 3.06
C TRP A 305 -8.02 15.74 1.69
N LEU A 306 -7.42 14.58 1.44
CA LEU A 306 -7.60 13.83 0.20
C LEU A 306 -9.06 13.37 0.02
N LYS A 307 -9.66 12.80 1.08
CA LYS A 307 -11.07 12.36 1.08
C LYS A 307 -12.01 13.51 0.70
N LYS A 308 -11.81 14.71 1.27
CA LYS A 308 -12.59 15.90 0.91
C LYS A 308 -12.42 16.30 -0.56
N ALA A 309 -11.20 16.19 -1.10
CA ALA A 309 -10.95 16.53 -2.51
C ALA A 309 -11.67 15.56 -3.47
N ILE A 310 -11.69 14.27 -3.16
CA ILE A 310 -12.19 13.21 -4.05
C ILE A 310 -13.64 12.77 -3.76
N ALA A 311 -14.26 13.29 -2.71
CA ALA A 311 -15.66 13.02 -2.37
C ALA A 311 -16.60 13.38 -3.54
N PRO A 312 -17.83 12.85 -3.59
CA PRO A 312 -18.77 13.16 -4.66
C PRO A 312 -19.05 14.66 -4.86
N ASP A 313 -18.94 15.45 -3.80
CA ASP A 313 -19.08 16.91 -3.74
C ASP A 313 -17.72 17.65 -3.71
N GLY A 314 -16.60 16.92 -3.81
CA GLY A 314 -15.24 17.45 -3.80
C GLY A 314 -14.81 18.08 -5.12
N TRP A 315 -13.80 18.96 -5.07
CA TRP A 315 -13.29 19.68 -6.24
C TRP A 315 -12.51 18.80 -7.23
N PHE A 316 -12.23 17.54 -6.89
CA PHE A 316 -11.65 16.51 -7.74
C PHE A 316 -12.56 15.27 -7.86
N ALA A 317 -13.88 15.44 -7.64
CA ALA A 317 -14.86 14.36 -7.78
C ALA A 317 -14.82 13.71 -9.18
N ASP A 318 -14.58 14.50 -10.22
CA ASP A 318 -14.49 14.03 -11.61
C ASP A 318 -13.24 13.17 -11.88
N GLY A 319 -12.28 13.16 -10.95
CA GLY A 319 -11.17 12.21 -10.95
C GLY A 319 -11.61 10.75 -10.74
N ALA A 320 -12.86 10.50 -10.35
CA ALA A 320 -13.45 9.17 -10.21
C ALA A 320 -12.66 8.20 -9.31
N VAL A 321 -12.01 8.73 -8.28
CA VAL A 321 -11.25 7.94 -7.30
C VAL A 321 -12.23 7.25 -6.35
N VAL A 322 -12.04 5.95 -6.14
CA VAL A 322 -12.76 5.19 -5.09
C VAL A 322 -11.82 5.03 -3.91
N PHE A 323 -12.22 5.53 -2.74
CA PHE A 323 -11.42 5.47 -1.53
C PHE A 323 -12.24 4.94 -0.36
N GLU A 324 -11.85 3.79 0.17
CA GLU A 324 -12.42 3.22 1.39
C GLU A 324 -11.37 3.32 2.50
N ASP A 325 -11.73 3.95 3.62
CA ASP A 325 -10.87 4.14 4.78
C ASP A 325 -11.51 3.46 6.00
N ILE A 326 -10.94 2.34 6.40
CA ILE A 326 -11.55 1.44 7.38
C ILE A 326 -10.58 1.23 8.55
N ILE A 327 -11.08 1.45 9.77
CA ILE A 327 -10.29 1.34 10.99
C ILE A 327 -10.85 0.21 11.86
N ASP A 328 -10.05 -0.80 12.15
CA ASP A 328 -10.38 -1.75 13.23
C ASP A 328 -10.00 -1.08 14.56
N GLU A 329 -11.01 -0.64 15.33
CA GLU A 329 -10.80 0.23 16.49
C GLU A 329 -9.92 -0.39 17.58
N LYS A 330 -9.88 -1.73 17.63
CA LYS A 330 -9.19 -2.48 18.69
C LYS A 330 -7.84 -3.03 18.23
N ALA A 331 -7.57 -3.05 16.92
CA ALA A 331 -6.34 -3.59 16.38
C ALA A 331 -5.13 -2.69 16.64
N GLY A 332 -4.02 -3.32 17.01
CA GLY A 332 -2.71 -2.69 17.06
C GLY A 332 -2.02 -2.68 15.69
N HIS A 333 -0.70 -2.92 15.68
CA HIS A 333 0.06 -3.10 14.44
C HIS A 333 -0.05 -4.56 13.95
N GLU A 334 -1.23 -4.94 13.50
CA GLU A 334 -1.57 -6.31 13.13
C GLU A 334 -2.60 -6.34 12.01
N VAL A 335 -2.71 -7.48 11.34
CA VAL A 335 -3.77 -7.80 10.38
C VAL A 335 -4.79 -8.67 11.10
N THR A 336 -6.00 -8.16 11.29
CA THR A 336 -7.10 -8.93 11.92
C THR A 336 -7.90 -9.70 10.87
N PRO A 337 -8.66 -10.74 11.27
CA PRO A 337 -9.59 -11.41 10.36
C PRO A 337 -10.58 -10.45 9.69
N LYS A 338 -11.06 -9.43 10.40
CA LYS A 338 -11.98 -8.43 9.85
C LYS A 338 -11.33 -7.58 8.75
N MET A 339 -10.06 -7.19 8.95
CA MET A 339 -9.29 -6.51 7.89
C MET A 339 -9.10 -7.40 6.67
N MET A 340 -8.87 -8.71 6.89
CA MET A 340 -8.74 -9.67 5.79
C MET A 340 -10.07 -9.84 5.04
N ASP A 341 -11.21 -9.88 5.74
CA ASP A 341 -12.53 -9.95 5.13
C ASP A 341 -12.81 -8.72 4.23
N GLU A 342 -12.49 -7.51 4.71
CA GLU A 342 -12.61 -6.27 3.91
C GLU A 342 -11.65 -6.28 2.70
N ALA A 343 -10.42 -6.78 2.85
CA ALA A 343 -9.47 -6.90 1.75
C ALA A 343 -9.97 -7.87 0.66
N ILE A 344 -10.46 -9.05 1.05
CA ILE A 344 -11.04 -10.05 0.12
C ILE A 344 -12.26 -9.46 -0.57
N ARG A 345 -13.19 -8.85 0.19
CA ARG A 345 -14.39 -8.20 -0.35
C ARG A 345 -14.01 -7.17 -1.42
N PHE A 346 -13.13 -6.24 -1.08
CA PHE A 346 -12.72 -5.15 -1.96
C PHE A 346 -12.04 -5.64 -3.25
N ILE A 347 -11.16 -6.64 -3.15
CA ILE A 347 -10.50 -7.25 -4.31
C ILE A 347 -11.54 -7.91 -5.21
N SER A 348 -12.44 -8.72 -4.64
CA SER A 348 -13.47 -9.43 -5.40
C SER A 348 -14.47 -8.49 -6.07
N GLU A 349 -14.89 -7.41 -5.40
CA GLU A 349 -15.72 -6.36 -6.02
C GLU A 349 -14.98 -5.61 -7.14
N THR A 350 -13.68 -5.36 -6.95
CA THR A 350 -12.83 -4.73 -7.97
C THR A 350 -12.69 -5.60 -9.21
N LEU A 351 -12.57 -6.92 -9.04
CA LEU A 351 -12.51 -7.89 -10.14
C LEU A 351 -13.84 -8.03 -10.88
N ALA A 352 -14.94 -8.07 -10.13
CA ALA A 352 -16.30 -8.21 -10.69
C ALA A 352 -16.77 -6.95 -11.43
N SER A 353 -16.25 -5.76 -11.09
CA SER A 353 -16.60 -4.53 -11.80
C SER A 353 -16.10 -4.55 -13.25
N SER A 354 -16.99 -4.20 -14.19
CA SER A 354 -16.61 -3.98 -15.59
C SER A 354 -15.77 -2.71 -15.71
N ASP A 355 -14.74 -2.75 -16.55
CA ASP A 355 -13.91 -1.57 -16.85
C ASP A 355 -14.68 -0.52 -17.69
N ASP A 356 -15.83 -0.90 -18.27
CA ASP A 356 -16.77 0.00 -18.97
C ASP A 356 -17.74 0.71 -18.01
N ALA A 357 -17.98 0.14 -16.82
CA ALA A 357 -18.80 0.75 -15.78
C ALA A 357 -17.99 1.77 -14.96
N LYS A 358 -17.24 2.64 -15.64
CA LYS A 358 -16.44 3.68 -14.99
C LYS A 358 -17.39 4.60 -14.23
N ARG A 359 -17.20 4.68 -12.91
CA ARG A 359 -17.82 5.75 -12.14
C ARG A 359 -17.37 7.08 -12.75
N SER A 360 -18.31 7.98 -13.00
CA SER A 360 -18.03 9.34 -13.46
C SER A 360 -17.67 10.29 -12.32
N CYS A 361 -17.81 9.83 -11.08
CA CYS A 361 -17.66 10.62 -9.87
C CYS A 361 -16.94 9.80 -8.78
N GLY A 362 -16.19 10.51 -7.94
CA GLY A 362 -15.45 9.94 -6.83
C GLY A 362 -16.36 9.35 -5.75
N TYR A 363 -15.79 8.52 -4.90
CA TYR A 363 -16.51 7.83 -3.84
C TYR A 363 -15.62 7.67 -2.62
N VAL A 364 -16.15 8.04 -1.45
CA VAL A 364 -15.48 7.88 -0.17
C VAL A 364 -16.37 7.05 0.74
N ARG A 365 -15.83 5.99 1.32
CA ARG A 365 -16.43 5.24 2.43
C ARG A 365 -15.51 5.31 3.63
N GLU A 366 -16.04 5.75 4.77
CA GLU A 366 -15.34 5.70 6.05
C GLU A 366 -16.07 4.70 6.95
N SER A 367 -15.33 3.81 7.60
CA SER A 367 -15.93 2.80 8.46
C SER A 367 -15.03 2.42 9.63
N LYS A 368 -15.67 1.88 10.66
CA LYS A 368 -15.00 1.31 11.82
C LYS A 368 -15.54 -0.09 12.06
N ILE A 369 -14.66 -1.07 12.24
CA ILE A 369 -14.99 -2.51 12.26
C ILE A 369 -14.64 -3.20 13.57
#